data_AF-A0A367LDT5-F1
#
_entry.id   AF-A0A367LDT5-F1
#
_cell.length_a   1.000
_cell.length_b   1.000
_cell.length_c   1.000
_cell.angle_alpha   90.00
_cell.angle_beta   90.00
_cell.angle_gamma   90.00
#
_symmetry.space_group_name_H-M   'P 1'
#
loop_
_entity.id
_entity.type
_entity.pdbx_description
1 polymer ?
#
loop_
_entity_poly.entity_id
_entity_poly.type
_entity_poly.pdbx_seq_one_letter_code
_entity_poly.pdbx_strand_id
1 'polypeptide(L)'
;DGNINQSAPANCGSLNYNLTCPASESQKLPRRSLGGRRFNMAARRPQFNQELLLDRTPLPDAIPAVKEVGASSAPLLSAAFFIGARCRPYNDDYMQCKTDKPGRGEFDCMKEGRRVTRCAQSVIRDMNAHCLAEFRKHWECLDDRNHQLWQCRPAEWKLNKCVYDNLKLEKKIPDQPTNVTPVELRTKQIFADVRIRASDGKPFVAGQSEKEAATGE
;
A
#
# COMPACT_ATOMS: atom_id res chain seq x y z
N ASP A 1 -18.77 17.71 -41.34
CA ASP A 1 -19.34 16.58 -42.09
C ASP A 1 -18.38 15.42 -42.15
N GLY A 2 -18.88 14.19 -42.10
CA GLY A 2 -18.16 13.01 -42.62
C GLY A 2 -17.47 12.09 -41.60
N ASN A 3 -18.30 11.29 -40.94
CA ASN A 3 -17.95 10.00 -40.32
C ASN A 3 -17.32 9.03 -41.35
N ILE A 4 -16.46 8.10 -40.94
CA ILE A 4 -16.47 6.68 -41.35
C ILE A 4 -15.48 5.88 -40.48
N ASN A 5 -16.05 4.93 -39.76
CA ASN A 5 -15.42 3.80 -39.11
C ASN A 5 -14.65 2.92 -40.10
N GLN A 6 -13.52 2.36 -39.68
CA GLN A 6 -13.08 1.05 -40.19
C GLN A 6 -12.39 0.25 -39.09
N SER A 7 -13.15 -0.68 -38.55
CA SER A 7 -12.70 -1.86 -37.82
C SER A 7 -11.84 -2.74 -38.73
N ALA A 8 -10.68 -3.17 -38.24
CA ALA A 8 -9.91 -4.28 -38.79
C ALA A 8 -9.81 -5.42 -37.75
N PRO A 9 -9.87 -6.69 -38.18
CA PRO A 9 -10.35 -7.82 -37.38
C PRO A 9 -9.28 -8.50 -36.52
N ALA A 10 -9.73 -9.12 -35.42
CA ALA A 10 -8.97 -10.09 -34.67
C ALA A 10 -8.69 -11.34 -35.52
N ASN A 11 -7.41 -11.61 -35.70
CA ASN A 11 -6.88 -12.72 -36.46
C ASN A 11 -6.94 -13.99 -35.57
N CYS A 12 -8.03 -14.77 -35.66
CA CYS A 12 -8.04 -16.12 -35.12
C CYS A 12 -7.56 -17.08 -36.21
N GLY A 13 -6.28 -17.43 -36.13
CA GLY A 13 -5.66 -18.46 -36.94
C GLY A 13 -6.38 -19.80 -36.78
N SER A 14 -6.74 -20.32 -37.93
CA SER A 14 -7.11 -21.69 -38.29
C SER A 14 -6.38 -22.79 -37.51
N LEU A 15 -7.11 -23.84 -37.12
CA LEU A 15 -6.86 -25.22 -37.55
C LEU A 15 -8.12 -26.10 -37.32
N ASN A 16 -8.84 -26.33 -38.43
CA ASN A 16 -9.63 -27.51 -38.83
C ASN A 16 -10.56 -28.21 -37.81
N TYR A 17 -11.88 -28.16 -38.04
CA TYR A 17 -12.68 -29.24 -38.64
C TYR A 17 -14.10 -28.70 -38.97
N ASN A 18 -14.63 -29.15 -40.12
CA ASN A 18 -15.89 -28.73 -40.76
C ASN A 18 -17.12 -28.85 -39.85
N LEU A 19 -18.09 -27.92 -39.99
CA LEU A 19 -19.50 -28.15 -40.38
C LEU A 19 -20.45 -27.01 -39.93
N THR A 20 -20.99 -26.30 -40.92
CA THR A 20 -22.37 -25.78 -41.07
C THR A 20 -23.06 -25.02 -39.94
N CYS A 21 -23.45 -23.78 -40.25
CA CYS A 21 -24.47 -22.98 -39.55
C CYS A 21 -25.86 -23.65 -39.53
N PRO A 22 -26.64 -23.42 -38.47
CA PRO A 22 -28.09 -23.28 -38.59
C PRO A 22 -28.55 -21.86 -38.26
N ALA A 23 -29.47 -21.35 -39.08
CA ALA A 23 -30.14 -20.08 -38.92
C ALA A 23 -31.29 -20.15 -37.89
N SER A 24 -31.60 -18.96 -37.36
CA SER A 24 -32.84 -18.51 -36.69
C SER A 24 -33.25 -19.16 -35.37
N GLU A 25 -33.22 -18.38 -34.28
CA GLU A 25 -34.42 -18.21 -33.46
C GLU A 25 -34.42 -16.84 -32.74
N SER A 26 -35.51 -16.09 -32.95
CA SER A 26 -35.71 -14.76 -32.40
C SER A 26 -36.38 -14.88 -31.03
N GLN A 27 -35.65 -14.60 -29.94
CA GLN A 27 -36.26 -14.47 -28.61
C GLN A 27 -36.15 -13.03 -28.11
N LYS A 28 -37.32 -12.38 -28.04
CA LYS A 28 -37.58 -11.04 -27.48
C LYS A 28 -36.97 -10.90 -26.09
N LEU A 29 -36.07 -9.94 -25.90
CA LEU A 29 -35.71 -9.43 -24.58
C LEU A 29 -36.72 -8.35 -24.15
N PRO A 30 -37.27 -8.41 -22.91
CA PRO A 30 -38.28 -7.48 -22.44
C PRO A 30 -37.67 -6.11 -22.12
N ARG A 31 -38.37 -5.05 -22.52
CA ARG A 31 -38.14 -3.69 -22.04
C ARG A 31 -38.29 -3.68 -20.51
N ARG A 32 -37.23 -3.32 -19.78
CA ARG A 32 -37.31 -2.93 -18.36
C ARG A 32 -36.79 -1.52 -18.13
N SER A 33 -37.53 -0.87 -17.24
CA SER A 33 -37.63 0.56 -16.95
C SER A 33 -36.33 1.33 -16.79
N LEU A 34 -36.36 2.57 -17.30
CA LEU A 34 -35.61 3.71 -16.78
C LEU A 34 -35.77 3.78 -15.25
N GLY A 35 -34.74 3.35 -14.54
CA GLY A 35 -34.68 3.38 -13.07
C GLY A 35 -33.26 3.65 -12.63
N GLY A 36 -32.99 4.90 -12.23
CA GLY A 36 -31.88 5.31 -11.37
C GLY A 36 -30.49 4.78 -11.72
N ARG A 37 -29.78 5.44 -12.65
CA ARG A 37 -28.30 5.39 -12.66
C ARG A 37 -27.82 5.95 -11.32
N ARG A 38 -27.41 5.08 -10.39
CA ARG A 38 -26.54 5.47 -9.28
C ARG A 38 -25.25 5.99 -9.91
N PHE A 39 -25.13 7.31 -9.99
CA PHE A 39 -23.86 7.96 -10.31
C PHE A 39 -22.91 7.70 -9.14
N ASN A 40 -21.96 6.78 -9.30
CA ASN A 40 -20.79 6.72 -8.44
C ASN A 40 -20.02 8.03 -8.62
N MET A 41 -20.19 8.97 -7.68
CA MET A 41 -19.49 10.27 -7.67
C MET A 41 -17.97 10.17 -7.53
N ALA A 42 -17.45 8.97 -7.24
CA ALA A 42 -16.03 8.70 -7.01
C ALA A 42 -15.19 8.54 -8.29
N ALA A 43 -15.77 8.65 -9.50
CA ALA A 43 -15.06 8.45 -10.77
C ALA A 43 -15.08 9.71 -11.67
N ARG A 44 -14.84 10.90 -11.11
CA ARG A 44 -14.63 12.10 -11.93
C ARG A 44 -13.28 11.99 -12.65
N ARG A 45 -13.27 12.09 -13.98
CA ARG A 45 -12.03 12.20 -14.77
C ARG A 45 -11.35 13.54 -14.43
N PRO A 46 -10.05 13.56 -14.10
CA PRO A 46 -9.37 14.82 -13.82
C PRO A 46 -9.41 15.69 -15.08
N GLN A 47 -9.93 16.91 -14.94
CA GLN A 47 -9.77 17.98 -15.93
C GLN A 47 -8.56 18.80 -15.47
N PHE A 48 -7.54 18.94 -16.31
CA PHE A 48 -6.27 19.61 -15.97
C PHE A 48 -6.34 21.14 -16.04
N ASN A 49 -7.51 21.72 -15.79
CA ASN A 49 -7.66 23.17 -15.59
C ASN A 49 -7.51 23.44 -14.09
N GLN A 50 -6.28 23.33 -13.56
CA GLN A 50 -6.01 23.48 -12.13
C GLN A 50 -5.60 24.91 -11.81
N GLU A 51 -6.55 25.72 -11.34
CA GLU A 51 -6.25 26.93 -10.57
C GLU A 51 -6.04 26.52 -9.10
N LEU A 52 -4.89 26.88 -8.52
CA LEU A 52 -4.54 26.52 -7.15
C LEU A 52 -5.35 27.37 -6.17
N LEU A 53 -6.55 26.89 -5.79
CA LEU A 53 -7.37 27.50 -4.75
C LEU A 53 -6.92 27.00 -3.37
N LEU A 54 -6.33 27.91 -2.57
CA LEU A 54 -5.96 27.64 -1.19
C LEU A 54 -6.97 28.30 -0.24
N ASP A 55 -7.61 27.48 0.60
CA ASP A 55 -8.42 27.98 1.70
C ASP A 55 -7.51 28.31 2.89
N ARG A 56 -7.61 29.55 3.40
CA ARG A 56 -6.81 30.05 4.54
C ARG A 56 -7.58 30.01 5.86
N THR A 57 -8.80 29.46 5.88
CA THR A 57 -9.60 29.40 7.10
C THR A 57 -8.94 28.50 8.16
N PRO A 58 -8.71 29.01 9.39
CA PRO A 58 -8.17 28.20 10.47
C PRO A 58 -9.23 27.22 11.00
N LEU A 59 -8.77 26.13 11.62
CA LEU A 59 -9.64 25.16 12.27
C LEU A 59 -10.38 25.82 13.46
N PRO A 60 -11.67 25.51 13.71
CA PRO A 60 -12.41 26.10 14.82
C PRO A 60 -11.86 25.65 16.19
N ASP A 61 -11.88 26.55 17.16
CA ASP A 61 -11.28 26.39 18.50
C ASP A 61 -11.83 25.20 19.31
N ALA A 62 -13.04 24.71 18.97
CA ALA A 62 -13.63 23.53 19.58
C ALA A 62 -12.81 22.24 19.32
N ILE A 63 -11.97 22.22 18.28
CA ILE A 63 -11.17 21.07 17.90
C ILE A 63 -9.71 21.32 18.28
N PRO A 64 -9.11 20.51 19.17
CA PRO A 64 -7.72 20.71 19.56
C PRO A 64 -6.80 20.43 18.38
N ALA A 65 -5.87 21.35 18.12
CA ALA A 65 -4.84 21.19 17.12
C ALA A 65 -3.95 19.98 17.42
N VAL A 66 -3.58 19.24 16.38
CA VAL A 66 -2.62 18.13 16.46
C VAL A 66 -1.50 18.40 15.48
N LYS A 67 -0.26 18.10 15.92
CA LYS A 67 0.90 18.16 15.03
C LYS A 67 0.70 17.14 13.92
N GLU A 68 0.97 17.49 12.68
CA GLU A 68 0.90 16.52 11.58
C GLU A 68 2.12 15.60 11.53
N VAL A 69 2.01 14.48 10.81
CA VAL A 69 3.09 13.47 10.72
C VAL A 69 4.36 14.04 10.08
N GLY A 70 4.22 14.89 9.07
CA GLY A 70 5.35 15.63 8.47
C GLY A 70 6.37 14.76 7.72
N ALA A 71 5.98 13.57 7.23
CA ALA A 71 6.85 12.67 6.48
C ALA A 71 6.43 12.60 5.00
N SER A 72 7.40 12.45 4.08
CA SER A 72 7.14 12.21 2.66
C SER A 72 6.72 10.75 2.39
N SER A 73 6.32 10.45 1.15
CA SER A 73 5.83 9.12 0.76
C SER A 73 6.83 7.99 1.01
N ALA A 74 8.10 8.19 0.67
CA ALA A 74 9.15 7.17 0.82
C ALA A 74 9.41 6.75 2.29
N PRO A 75 9.69 7.66 3.24
CA PRO A 75 9.87 7.30 4.64
C PRO A 75 8.58 6.75 5.28
N LEU A 76 7.41 7.25 4.89
CA LEU A 76 6.14 6.71 5.39
C LEU A 76 5.93 5.26 4.92
N LEU A 77 6.27 4.95 3.66
CA LEU A 77 6.20 3.60 3.11
C LEU A 77 7.19 2.65 3.80
N SER A 78 8.42 3.11 4.02
CA SER A 78 9.43 2.35 4.75
C SER A 78 8.99 2.03 6.19
N ALA A 79 8.32 2.97 6.87
CA ALA A 79 7.85 2.79 8.24
C ALA A 79 6.47 2.09 8.34
N ALA A 80 5.76 1.87 7.24
CA ALA A 80 4.36 1.45 7.22
C ALA A 80 4.11 0.16 8.03
N PHE A 81 4.99 -0.83 7.92
CA PHE A 81 4.86 -2.10 8.65
C PHE A 81 5.05 -1.92 10.17
N PHE A 82 5.94 -1.03 10.59
CA PHE A 82 6.18 -0.76 12.01
C PHE A 82 5.06 0.08 12.63
N ILE A 83 4.53 1.05 11.86
CA ILE A 83 3.30 1.78 12.23
C ILE A 83 2.14 0.80 12.35
N GLY A 84 2.00 -0.13 11.41
CA GLY A 84 0.99 -1.19 11.48
C GLY A 84 1.12 -2.06 12.74
N ALA A 85 2.32 -2.49 13.09
CA ALA A 85 2.56 -3.34 14.27
C ALA A 85 2.21 -2.64 15.60
N ARG A 86 2.59 -1.37 15.76
CA ARG A 86 2.35 -0.62 17.01
C ARG A 86 0.95 0.00 17.07
N CYS A 87 0.47 0.54 15.95
CA CYS A 87 -0.74 1.36 15.89
C CYS A 87 -1.97 0.58 15.41
N ARG A 88 -1.89 -0.74 15.24
CA ARG A 88 -3.01 -1.61 14.86
C ARG A 88 -4.32 -1.29 15.59
N PRO A 89 -4.39 -1.28 16.95
CA PRO A 89 -5.67 -1.06 17.64
C PRO A 89 -6.26 0.32 17.33
N TYR A 90 -5.43 1.35 17.21
CA TYR A 90 -5.91 2.70 16.92
C TYR A 90 -6.42 2.86 15.48
N ASN A 91 -5.77 2.19 14.53
CA ASN A 91 -6.18 2.17 13.13
C ASN A 91 -7.51 1.41 12.97
N ASP A 92 -7.62 0.26 13.63
CA ASP A 92 -8.83 -0.58 13.58
C ASP A 92 -10.01 0.16 14.23
N ASP A 93 -9.82 0.82 15.38
CA ASP A 93 -10.85 1.67 16.02
C ASP A 93 -11.33 2.81 15.11
N TYR A 94 -10.41 3.45 14.39
CA TYR A 94 -10.74 4.52 13.45
C TYR A 94 -11.58 4.02 12.27
N MET A 95 -11.19 2.87 11.70
CA MET A 95 -11.93 2.26 10.58
C MET A 95 -13.29 1.71 11.03
N GLN A 96 -13.38 1.18 12.25
CA GLN A 96 -14.65 0.75 12.85
C GLN A 96 -15.59 1.95 13.05
N CYS A 97 -15.11 3.04 13.65
CA CYS A 97 -15.90 4.26 13.83
C CYS A 97 -16.44 4.81 12.49
N LYS A 98 -15.61 4.79 11.44
CA LYS A 98 -16.02 5.22 10.10
C LYS A 98 -17.08 4.31 9.49
N THR A 99 -17.02 3.01 9.78
CA THR A 99 -17.98 2.02 9.29
C THR A 99 -19.32 2.11 10.02
N ASP A 100 -19.30 2.35 11.34
CA ASP A 100 -20.50 2.46 12.18
C ASP A 100 -21.33 3.72 11.86
N LYS A 101 -20.68 4.78 11.34
CA LYS A 101 -21.30 6.09 11.08
C LYS A 101 -21.18 6.51 9.60
N PRO A 102 -21.94 5.87 8.68
CA PRO A 102 -21.88 6.20 7.27
C PRO A 102 -22.28 7.66 7.02
N GLY A 103 -21.39 8.41 6.36
CA GLY A 103 -21.62 9.82 5.98
C GLY A 103 -21.35 10.87 7.07
N ARG A 104 -21.04 10.46 8.31
CA ARG A 104 -20.60 11.37 9.40
C ARG A 104 -19.25 11.00 10.01
N GLY A 105 -18.62 9.93 9.52
CA GLY A 105 -17.34 9.43 10.05
C GLY A 105 -16.23 10.48 10.06
N GLU A 106 -16.21 11.42 9.12
CA GLU A 106 -15.18 12.46 9.04
C GLU A 106 -15.20 13.43 10.24
N PHE A 107 -16.38 13.79 10.75
CA PHE A 107 -16.50 14.72 11.89
C PHE A 107 -16.49 13.99 13.23
N ASP A 108 -17.21 12.88 13.29
CA ASP A 108 -17.42 12.16 14.55
C ASP A 108 -16.18 11.38 14.99
N CYS A 109 -15.34 10.92 14.06
CA CYS A 109 -14.15 10.11 14.34
C CYS A 109 -12.85 10.93 14.43
N MET A 110 -12.94 12.26 14.57
CA MET A 110 -11.76 13.12 14.69
C MET A 110 -10.93 12.78 15.94
N LYS A 111 -11.54 12.27 17.01
CA LYS A 111 -10.81 11.90 18.24
C LYS A 111 -9.90 10.69 18.01
N GLU A 112 -10.38 9.70 17.28
CA GLU A 112 -9.69 8.48 16.88
C GLU A 112 -8.59 8.81 15.86
N GLY A 113 -8.89 9.66 14.87
CA GLY A 113 -7.90 10.14 13.90
C GLY A 113 -6.71 10.85 14.57
N ARG A 114 -6.96 11.64 15.62
CA ARG A 114 -5.89 12.25 16.44
C ARG A 114 -5.04 11.22 17.19
N ARG A 115 -5.59 10.08 17.58
CA ARG A 115 -4.82 9.01 18.23
C ARG A 115 -3.92 8.30 17.23
N VAL A 116 -4.44 8.01 16.03
CA VAL A 116 -3.68 7.41 14.92
C VAL A 116 -2.48 8.27 14.54
N THR A 117 -2.69 9.57 14.32
CA THR A 117 -1.63 10.52 13.94
C THR A 117 -0.54 10.64 15.01
N ARG A 118 -0.91 10.68 16.29
CA ARG A 118 0.05 10.68 17.41
C ARG A 118 0.86 9.38 17.49
N CYS A 119 0.23 8.24 17.25
CA CYS A 119 0.91 6.95 17.25
C CYS A 119 1.89 6.84 16.07
N ALA A 120 1.51 7.26 14.88
CA ALA A 120 2.41 7.28 13.73
C ALA A 120 3.62 8.21 13.97
N GLN A 121 3.40 9.36 14.59
CA GLN A 121 4.49 10.27 14.98
C GLN A 121 5.44 9.66 15.99
N SER A 122 4.95 8.96 17.01
CA SER A 122 5.82 8.35 18.00
C SER A 122 6.73 7.29 17.36
N VAL A 123 6.21 6.47 16.44
CA VAL A 123 7.03 5.51 15.69
C VAL A 123 8.12 6.20 14.88
N ILE A 124 7.79 7.24 14.12
CA ILE A 124 8.79 7.96 13.30
C ILE A 124 9.83 8.66 14.18
N ARG A 125 9.41 9.22 15.32
CA ARG A 125 10.35 9.82 16.29
C ARG A 125 11.32 8.79 16.86
N ASP A 126 10.82 7.62 17.24
CA ASP A 126 11.64 6.54 17.80
C ASP A 126 12.60 6.00 16.73
N MET A 127 12.16 5.84 15.47
CA MET A 127 13.03 5.44 14.35
C MET A 127 14.13 6.47 14.06
N ASN A 128 13.81 7.76 14.12
CA ASN A 128 14.79 8.83 13.96
C ASN A 128 15.80 8.91 15.12
N ALA A 129 15.42 8.47 16.32
CA ALA A 129 16.31 8.45 17.48
C ALA A 129 17.26 7.25 17.45
N HIS A 130 16.79 6.09 17.02
CA HIS A 130 17.54 4.82 17.14
C HIS A 130 18.16 4.30 15.84
N CYS A 131 17.50 4.47 14.69
CA CYS A 131 17.82 3.76 13.44
C CYS A 131 17.91 4.68 12.21
N LEU A 132 18.30 5.94 12.42
CA LEU A 132 18.25 6.97 11.38
C LEU A 132 19.11 6.64 10.15
N ALA A 133 20.27 6.02 10.34
CA ALA A 133 21.20 5.72 9.24
C ALA A 133 20.66 4.61 8.32
N GLU A 134 20.15 3.53 8.90
CA GLU A 134 19.53 2.42 8.16
C GLU A 134 18.21 2.86 7.53
N PHE A 135 17.43 3.66 8.26
CA PHE A 135 16.16 4.18 7.78
C PHE A 135 16.35 5.06 6.54
N ARG A 136 17.33 5.98 6.56
CA ARG A 136 17.67 6.82 5.40
C ARG A 136 18.06 6.02 4.17
N LYS A 137 19.00 5.08 4.33
CA LYS A 137 19.43 4.20 3.23
C LYS A 137 18.26 3.42 2.61
N HIS A 138 17.29 3.02 3.43
CA HIS A 138 16.15 2.27 2.92
C HIS A 138 15.19 3.15 2.13
N TRP A 139 14.77 4.31 2.67
CA TRP A 139 13.81 5.14 1.95
C TRP A 139 14.43 5.89 0.76
N GLU A 140 15.72 6.25 0.79
CA GLU A 140 16.43 6.83 -0.37
C GLU A 140 16.40 5.85 -1.55
N CYS A 141 16.69 4.56 -1.29
CA CYS A 141 16.56 3.52 -2.30
C CYS A 141 15.13 3.39 -2.85
N LEU A 142 14.11 3.54 -2.00
CA LEU A 142 12.70 3.46 -2.44
C LEU A 142 12.31 4.64 -3.32
N ASP A 143 12.81 5.85 -3.01
CA ASP A 143 12.52 7.06 -3.76
C ASP A 143 13.08 6.97 -5.20
N ASP A 144 14.30 6.43 -5.34
CA ASP A 144 14.94 6.23 -6.65
C ASP A 144 14.27 5.15 -7.52
N ARG A 145 13.52 4.23 -6.90
CA ARG A 145 13.02 2.99 -7.53
C ARG A 145 11.50 2.92 -7.63
N ASN A 146 10.85 4.08 -7.80
CA ASN A 146 9.39 4.18 -7.94
C ASN A 146 8.64 3.48 -6.78
N HIS A 147 9.19 3.55 -5.57
CA HIS A 147 8.64 2.95 -4.35
C HIS A 147 8.44 1.41 -4.41
N GLN A 148 9.21 0.69 -5.24
CA GLN A 148 9.12 -0.76 -5.35
C GLN A 148 9.92 -1.46 -4.24
N LEU A 149 9.23 -2.03 -3.25
CA LEU A 149 9.85 -2.67 -2.06
C LEU A 149 10.83 -3.81 -2.40
N TRP A 150 10.58 -4.56 -3.48
CA TRP A 150 11.44 -5.70 -3.86
C TRP A 150 12.81 -5.28 -4.39
N GLN A 151 13.00 -4.02 -4.77
CA GLN A 151 14.30 -3.52 -5.24
C GLN A 151 15.27 -3.24 -4.08
N CYS A 152 14.75 -2.93 -2.90
CA CYS A 152 15.54 -2.41 -1.76
C CYS A 152 15.65 -3.39 -0.58
N ARG A 153 15.50 -4.70 -0.82
CA ARG A 153 15.51 -5.73 0.24
C ARG A 153 16.76 -5.73 1.14
N PRO A 154 17.99 -5.51 0.63
CA PRO A 154 19.15 -5.51 1.51
C PRO A 154 19.18 -4.36 2.51
N ALA A 155 18.67 -3.18 2.13
CA ALA A 155 18.52 -2.05 3.03
C ALA A 155 17.41 -2.33 4.05
N GLU A 156 16.32 -2.95 3.61
CA GLU A 156 15.20 -3.36 4.47
C GLU A 156 15.65 -4.35 5.57
N TRP A 157 16.49 -5.34 5.26
CA TRP A 157 16.96 -6.31 6.26
C TRP A 157 17.76 -5.64 7.38
N LYS A 158 18.61 -4.66 7.04
CA LYS A 158 19.39 -3.88 8.01
C LYS A 158 18.48 -3.03 8.89
N LEU A 159 17.46 -2.40 8.30
CA LEU A 159 16.47 -1.63 9.04
C LEU A 159 15.65 -2.54 9.98
N ASN A 160 15.16 -3.68 9.50
CA ASN A 160 14.38 -4.62 10.31
C ASN A 160 15.18 -5.11 11.52
N LYS A 161 16.48 -5.38 11.35
CA LYS A 161 17.38 -5.73 12.46
C LYS A 161 17.46 -4.60 13.49
N CYS A 162 17.77 -3.37 13.07
CA CYS A 162 17.90 -2.24 13.99
C CYS A 162 16.59 -1.96 14.77
N VAL A 163 15.45 -2.03 14.08
CA VAL A 163 14.14 -1.80 14.70
C VAL A 163 13.77 -2.92 15.67
N TYR A 164 14.13 -4.17 15.37
CA TYR A 164 13.92 -5.29 16.27
C TYR A 164 14.76 -5.15 17.54
N ASP A 165 16.05 -4.84 17.39
CA ASP A 165 17.00 -4.76 18.51
C ASP A 165 16.62 -3.63 19.50
N ASN A 166 16.14 -2.49 19.01
CA ASN A 166 15.82 -1.32 19.84
C ASN A 166 14.35 -1.22 20.26
N LEU A 167 13.42 -1.38 19.30
CA LEU A 167 11.97 -1.15 19.51
C LEU A 167 11.19 -2.46 19.69
N LYS A 168 11.81 -3.62 19.44
CA LYS A 168 11.16 -4.95 19.49
C LYS A 168 9.92 -5.05 18.60
N LEU A 169 9.91 -4.30 17.50
CA LEU A 169 8.85 -4.34 16.50
C LEU A 169 9.27 -5.23 15.34
N GLU A 170 8.40 -6.16 14.97
CA GLU A 170 8.61 -7.09 13.86
C GLU A 170 7.71 -6.73 12.68
N LYS A 171 8.26 -6.84 11.47
CA LYS A 171 7.47 -6.80 10.24
C LYS A 171 6.82 -8.17 10.04
N LYS A 172 5.51 -8.27 10.32
CA LYS A 172 4.70 -9.47 10.03
C LYS A 172 3.70 -9.17 8.94
N ILE A 173 3.66 -10.03 7.92
CA ILE A 173 2.58 -10.03 6.93
C ILE A 173 1.43 -10.88 7.51
N PRO A 174 0.22 -10.32 7.69
CA PRO A 174 -0.93 -11.11 8.13
C PRO A 174 -1.34 -12.13 7.05
N ASP A 175 -1.97 -13.22 7.47
CA ASP A 175 -2.60 -14.25 6.61
C ASP A 175 -1.66 -15.01 5.67
N GLN A 176 -0.38 -15.12 6.02
CA GLN A 176 0.57 -15.88 5.23
C GLN A 176 0.44 -17.40 5.47
N PRO A 177 0.35 -18.23 4.41
CA PRO A 177 0.39 -19.69 4.55
C PRO A 177 1.75 -20.17 5.06
N THR A 178 1.74 -21.04 6.07
CA THR A 178 2.96 -21.58 6.72
C THR A 178 3.85 -22.41 5.81
N ASN A 179 3.31 -22.91 4.69
CA ASN A 179 4.04 -23.72 3.72
C ASN A 179 4.94 -22.89 2.78
N VAL A 180 4.83 -21.55 2.78
CA VAL A 180 5.54 -20.69 1.82
C VAL A 180 6.44 -19.70 2.53
N THR A 181 7.68 -19.57 2.05
CA THR A 181 8.60 -18.54 2.54
C THR A 181 8.11 -17.13 2.19
N PRO A 182 8.06 -16.21 3.17
CA PRO A 182 7.64 -14.83 2.94
C PRO A 182 8.49 -14.16 1.88
N VAL A 183 7.88 -13.28 1.06
CA VAL A 183 8.56 -12.63 -0.06
C VAL A 183 9.74 -11.75 0.40
N GLU A 184 9.63 -11.16 1.59
CA GLU A 184 10.65 -10.36 2.26
C GLU A 184 11.86 -11.19 2.73
N LEU A 185 11.68 -12.48 2.95
CA LEU A 185 12.72 -13.41 3.38
C LEU A 185 13.38 -14.16 2.22
N ARG A 186 12.90 -13.99 0.99
CA ARG A 186 13.49 -14.64 -0.18
C ARG A 186 14.83 -14.00 -0.53
N THR A 187 15.86 -14.84 -0.64
CA THR A 187 17.23 -14.45 -1.02
C THR A 187 17.36 -14.07 -2.49
N LYS A 188 16.44 -14.52 -3.35
CA LYS A 188 16.39 -14.20 -4.78
C LYS A 188 15.04 -13.59 -5.12
N GLN A 189 15.04 -12.44 -5.80
CA GLN A 189 13.85 -11.74 -6.28
C GLN A 189 13.84 -11.76 -7.81
N ILE A 190 12.71 -12.18 -8.42
CA ILE A 190 12.59 -12.31 -9.88
C ILE A 190 12.41 -10.93 -10.55
N PHE A 191 11.75 -9.99 -9.86
CA PHE A 191 11.40 -8.67 -10.37
C PHE A 191 12.38 -7.56 -9.97
N ALA A 192 13.48 -7.90 -9.30
CA ALA A 192 14.47 -6.89 -8.90
C ALA A 192 15.42 -6.58 -10.06
N ASP A 193 15.57 -5.28 -10.36
CA ASP A 193 16.50 -4.80 -11.39
C ASP A 193 17.95 -5.16 -11.03
N VAL A 194 18.28 -5.15 -9.73
CA VAL A 194 19.60 -5.51 -9.21
C VAL A 194 19.52 -6.85 -8.50
N ARG A 195 20.45 -7.74 -8.83
CA ARG A 195 20.62 -9.02 -8.11
C ARG A 195 21.25 -8.75 -6.75
N ILE A 196 20.67 -9.35 -5.71
CA ILE A 196 21.22 -9.32 -4.35
C ILE A 196 22.54 -10.08 -4.35
N ARG A 197 23.63 -9.39 -3.97
CA ARG A 197 24.95 -9.99 -3.83
C ARG A 197 25.11 -10.56 -2.42
N ALA A 198 26.03 -11.52 -2.26
CA ALA A 198 26.36 -12.06 -0.94
C ALA A 198 26.87 -10.97 0.04
N SER A 199 27.45 -9.88 -0.47
CA SER A 199 27.89 -8.71 0.32
C SER A 199 26.75 -7.92 0.94
N ASP A 200 25.54 -8.02 0.39
CA ASP A 200 24.44 -7.15 0.76
C ASP A 200 23.73 -7.63 2.05
N GLY A 201 24.03 -8.86 2.48
CA GLY A 201 23.57 -9.48 3.72
C GLY A 201 22.61 -10.64 3.52
N LYS A 202 22.21 -11.27 4.63
CA LYS A 202 21.14 -12.28 4.66
C LYS A 202 19.80 -11.64 5.08
N PRO A 203 18.66 -12.24 4.69
CA PRO A 203 17.35 -11.84 5.21
C PRO A 203 17.29 -11.94 6.73
N PHE A 204 16.71 -10.93 7.38
CA PHE A 204 16.52 -10.93 8.83
C PHE A 204 15.23 -11.64 9.22
N VAL A 205 15.33 -12.66 10.08
CA VAL A 205 14.19 -13.33 10.72
C VAL A 205 14.33 -13.17 12.23
N ALA A 206 13.33 -12.60 12.88
CA ALA A 206 13.28 -12.49 14.33
C ALA A 206 13.39 -13.90 14.96
N GLY A 207 14.35 -14.08 15.87
CA GLY A 207 14.69 -15.36 16.50
C GLY A 207 15.72 -16.23 15.76
N GLN A 208 16.09 -15.94 14.50
CA GLN A 208 17.25 -16.57 13.87
C GLN A 208 18.56 -15.88 14.27
N SER A 209 18.53 -14.58 14.57
CA SER A 209 19.70 -13.85 15.11
C SER A 209 20.20 -14.43 16.42
N GLU A 210 19.31 -14.89 17.29
CA GLU A 210 19.66 -15.58 18.54
C GLU A 210 20.20 -17.00 18.28
N LYS A 211 19.69 -17.71 17.25
CA LYS A 211 20.16 -19.04 16.86
C LYS A 211 21.52 -19.02 16.15
N GLU A 212 21.76 -18.07 15.25
CA GLU A 212 23.08 -17.87 14.60
C GLU A 212 24.12 -17.37 15.63
N ALA A 213 23.72 -16.57 16.63
CA ALA A 213 24.60 -16.22 17.76
C ALA A 213 24.90 -17.41 18.68
N ALA A 214 23.99 -18.39 18.79
CA ALA A 214 24.19 -19.61 19.58
C ALA A 214 24.92 -20.75 18.84
N THR A 215 25.10 -20.66 17.52
CA THR A 215 25.80 -21.66 16.68
C THR A 215 27.14 -21.17 16.12
N GLY A 216 27.60 -19.99 16.55
CA GLY A 216 28.91 -19.45 16.19
C GLY A 216 29.98 -19.76 17.23
N GLU A 217 30.44 -21.01 17.25
CA GLU A 217 31.82 -21.40 17.60
C GLU A 217 32.42 -22.15 16.40
#